data_AF-A0A2A6FJX6-F1
#
_entry.id   AF-A0A2A6FJX6-F1
#
_cell.length_a   1.000
_cell.length_b   1.000
_cell.length_c   1.000
_cell.angle_alpha   90.00
_cell.angle_beta   90.00
_cell.angle_gamma   90.00
#
_symmetry.space_group_name_H-M   'P 1'
#
loop_
_entity.id
_entity.type
_entity.pdbx_description
1 polymer ?
#
loop_
_entity_poly.entity_id
_entity_poly.type
_entity_poly.pdbx_seq_one_letter_code
_entity_poly.pdbx_strand_id
1 'polypeptide(L)'
;MVFRIPAPFTAIHAIFHGAFTVGLHKVIGNVQEAVSAPLVACVTLWIIIQGFLVMRGQVDARGGISRVVTVSIVVALILGQANYQLYIESVFDDTIPKLAHQISGSTLPFIGIPQKLDVMFAASQSAFQRIASEIGPMNQQDILAFQGAQWILYGSLWTAFEIYDAVGILTKVLLAIGPLVLVGYLFDHTRDMATRWIGQLLSYGLLLVLLNIVATIVIAAESVALGVMLAVIKYKGTTAAKIIGLYELDMLFLAGDALIVALPTIASSIAGGSWAGANQSLSSLNRRIAKTAGG
;
A
#
# COMPACT_ATOMS: atom_id res chain seq x y z
N MET A 1 12.79 -35.90 11.93
CA MET A 1 13.52 -34.72 11.40
C MET A 1 12.55 -33.54 11.39
N VAL A 2 12.92 -32.43 12.03
CA VAL A 2 12.07 -31.23 12.11
C VAL A 2 12.34 -30.38 10.88
N PHE A 3 11.50 -30.50 9.84
CA PHE A 3 11.65 -29.75 8.60
C PHE A 3 11.04 -28.36 8.75
N ARG A 4 11.85 -27.35 9.11
CA ARG A 4 11.42 -25.94 9.18
C ARG A 4 11.81 -25.22 7.89
N ILE A 5 10.84 -24.52 7.30
CA ILE A 5 11.06 -23.67 6.13
C ILE A 5 11.32 -22.27 6.67
N PRO A 6 12.45 -21.62 6.34
CA PRO A 6 12.67 -20.23 6.75
C PRO A 6 11.57 -19.35 6.19
N ALA A 7 11.06 -18.43 7.02
CA ALA A 7 9.97 -17.56 6.63
C ALA A 7 10.40 -16.64 5.47
N PRO A 8 9.63 -16.57 4.37
CA PRO A 8 10.12 -15.96 3.13
C PRO A 8 9.79 -14.47 2.98
N PHE A 9 8.90 -13.90 3.79
CA PHE A 9 8.23 -12.64 3.49
C PHE A 9 9.18 -11.44 3.57
N THR A 10 10.00 -11.34 4.62
CA THR A 10 10.98 -10.23 4.71
C THR A 10 12.03 -10.29 3.61
N ALA A 11 12.50 -11.49 3.27
CA ALA A 11 13.52 -11.66 2.23
C ALA A 11 12.99 -11.26 0.85
N ILE A 12 11.78 -11.71 0.51
CA ILE A 12 11.13 -11.37 -0.76
C ILE A 12 10.83 -9.87 -0.82
N HIS A 13 10.28 -9.30 0.25
CA HIS A 13 10.04 -7.86 0.33
C HIS A 13 11.31 -7.05 0.11
N ALA A 14 12.42 -7.42 0.76
CA ALA A 14 13.68 -6.70 0.62
C ALA A 14 14.21 -6.73 -0.83
N ILE A 15 14.10 -7.87 -1.51
CA ILE A 15 14.52 -8.03 -2.92
C ILE A 15 13.64 -7.18 -3.84
N PHE A 16 12.31 -7.31 -3.74
CA PHE A 16 11.37 -6.57 -4.57
C PHE A 16 11.47 -5.06 -4.33
N HIS A 17 11.39 -4.65 -3.07
CA HIS A 17 11.50 -3.25 -2.66
C HIS A 17 12.82 -2.62 -3.12
N GLY A 18 13.94 -3.34 -2.96
CA GLY A 18 15.25 -2.88 -3.42
C GLY A 18 15.32 -2.71 -4.94
N ALA A 19 14.85 -3.70 -5.69
CA ALA A 19 14.84 -3.66 -7.16
C ALA A 19 14.01 -2.49 -7.70
N PHE A 20 12.80 -2.29 -7.16
CA PHE A 20 11.94 -1.18 -7.53
C PHE A 20 12.52 0.17 -7.12
N THR A 21 13.08 0.31 -5.91
CA THR A 21 13.67 1.57 -5.46
C THR A 21 14.83 2.00 -6.36
N VAL A 22 15.76 1.08 -6.66
CA VAL A 22 16.89 1.35 -7.57
C VAL A 22 16.41 1.67 -8.99
N GLY A 23 15.44 0.91 -9.51
CA GLY A 23 14.88 1.16 -10.84
C GLY A 23 14.19 2.52 -10.94
N LEU A 24 13.37 2.87 -9.94
CA LEU A 24 12.62 4.12 -9.92
C LEU A 24 13.52 5.33 -9.71
N HIS A 25 14.57 5.25 -8.87
CA HIS A 25 15.55 6.34 -8.74
C HIS A 25 16.29 6.62 -10.04
N LYS A 26 16.61 5.60 -10.83
CA LYS A 26 17.18 5.79 -12.17
C LYS A 26 16.20 6.48 -13.11
N VAL A 27 14.92 6.09 -13.09
CA VAL A 27 13.89 6.74 -13.90
C VAL A 27 13.73 8.20 -13.51
N ILE A 28 13.67 8.51 -12.21
CA ILE A 28 13.59 9.89 -11.70
C ILE A 28 14.80 10.70 -12.18
N GLY A 29 16.02 10.16 -12.05
CA GLY A 29 17.23 10.81 -12.52
C GLY A 29 17.19 11.12 -14.02
N ASN A 30 16.83 10.13 -14.85
CA ASN A 30 16.72 10.31 -16.30
C ASN A 30 15.64 11.35 -16.69
N VAL A 31 14.50 11.35 -15.99
CA VAL A 31 13.43 12.32 -16.21
C VAL A 31 13.90 13.72 -15.82
N GLN A 32 14.57 13.87 -14.68
CA GLN A 32 15.10 15.16 -14.24
C GLN A 32 16.15 15.71 -15.19
N GLU A 33 17.07 14.87 -15.67
CA GLU A 33 18.05 15.26 -16.68
C GLU A 33 17.38 15.71 -17.98
N ALA A 34 16.44 14.91 -18.50
CA ALA A 34 15.73 15.21 -19.74
C ALA A 34 14.86 16.49 -19.66
N VAL A 35 14.29 16.77 -18.48
CA VAL A 35 13.36 17.88 -18.29
C VAL A 35 14.05 19.17 -17.81
N SER A 36 15.24 19.07 -17.22
CA SER A 36 15.98 20.23 -16.68
C SER A 36 16.18 21.36 -17.70
N ALA A 37 16.75 21.07 -18.88
CA ALA A 37 17.03 22.07 -19.90
C ALA A 37 15.75 22.67 -20.55
N PRO A 38 14.75 21.88 -20.97
CA PRO A 38 13.48 22.42 -21.45
C PRO A 38 12.75 23.24 -20.39
N LEU A 39 12.78 22.82 -19.12
CA LEU A 39 12.08 23.49 -18.04
C LEU A 39 12.69 24.86 -17.74
N VAL A 40 14.01 24.99 -17.72
CA VAL A 40 14.68 26.30 -17.57
C VAL A 40 14.31 27.23 -18.73
N ALA A 41 14.27 26.72 -19.98
CA ALA A 41 13.83 27.49 -21.14
C ALA A 41 12.36 27.93 -21.05
N CYS A 42 11.46 27.04 -20.61
CA CYS A 42 10.05 27.37 -20.43
C CYS A 42 9.81 28.35 -19.27
N VAL A 43 10.51 28.18 -18.14
CA VAL A 43 10.41 29.08 -16.97
C VAL A 43 10.94 30.46 -17.31
N THR A 44 12.07 30.56 -18.02
CA THR A 44 12.63 31.84 -18.46
C THR A 44 11.66 32.57 -19.41
N LEU A 45 11.11 31.87 -20.41
CA LEU A 45 10.05 32.43 -21.28
C LEU A 45 8.81 32.86 -20.48
N TRP A 46 8.38 32.05 -19.51
CA TRP A 46 7.23 32.36 -18.67
C TRP A 46 7.46 33.61 -17.82
N ILE A 47 8.64 33.76 -17.22
CA ILE A 47 9.03 34.97 -16.46
C ILE A 47 9.03 36.20 -17.36
N ILE A 48 9.55 36.09 -18.60
CA ILE A 48 9.53 37.20 -19.57
C ILE A 48 8.09 37.62 -19.91
N ILE A 49 7.22 36.64 -20.19
CA ILE A 49 5.81 36.90 -20.54
C ILE A 49 5.05 37.51 -19.35
N GLN A 50 5.27 37.00 -18.13
CA GLN A 50 4.67 37.56 -16.92
C GLN A 50 5.19 38.97 -16.63
N GLY A 51 6.49 39.21 -16.78
CA GLY A 51 7.07 40.55 -16.66
C GLY A 51 6.42 41.54 -17.62
N PHE A 52 6.18 41.14 -18.87
CA PHE A 52 5.47 41.94 -19.86
C PHE A 52 4.00 42.20 -19.48
N LEU A 53 3.27 41.18 -19.01
CA LEU A 53 1.87 41.30 -18.59
C LEU A 53 1.68 42.21 -17.36
N VAL A 54 2.64 42.17 -16.42
CA VAL A 54 2.68 43.07 -15.26
C VAL A 54 2.95 44.51 -15.69
N MET A 55 3.90 44.74 -16.61
CA MET A 55 4.14 46.07 -17.19
C MET A 55 2.91 46.63 -17.91
N ARG A 56 2.07 45.76 -18.47
CA ARG A 56 0.82 46.13 -19.15
C ARG A 56 -0.36 46.36 -18.20
N GLY A 57 -0.18 46.15 -16.89
CA GLY A 57 -1.22 46.37 -15.87
C GLY A 57 -2.41 45.40 -15.94
N GLN A 58 -2.28 44.30 -16.68
CA GLN A 58 -3.37 43.33 -16.90
C GLN A 58 -3.47 42.27 -15.78
N VAL A 59 -2.50 42.24 -14.87
CA VAL A 59 -2.41 41.25 -13.79
C VAL A 59 -2.21 41.96 -12.46
N ASP A 60 -3.07 41.66 -11.49
CA ASP A 60 -2.95 42.17 -10.13
C ASP A 60 -1.65 41.62 -9.48
N ALA A 61 -0.80 42.51 -8.98
CA ALA A 61 0.56 42.19 -8.52
C ALA A 61 0.56 41.09 -7.45
N ARG A 62 -0.50 41.02 -6.62
CA ARG A 62 -0.67 39.99 -5.57
C ARG A 62 -0.90 38.59 -6.15
N GLY A 63 -1.59 38.48 -7.29
CA GLY A 63 -1.79 37.21 -8.00
C GLY A 63 -0.56 36.77 -8.78
N GLY A 64 0.25 37.72 -9.25
CA GLY A 64 1.55 37.44 -9.87
C GLY A 64 2.56 36.87 -8.88
N ILE A 65 2.70 37.48 -7.70
CA ILE A 65 3.67 37.07 -6.68
C ILE A 65 3.37 35.65 -6.16
N SER A 66 2.11 35.32 -5.87
CA SER A 66 1.74 33.98 -5.38
C SER A 66 2.03 32.88 -6.40
N ARG A 67 1.81 33.16 -7.70
CA ARG A 67 2.18 32.24 -8.78
C ARG A 67 3.69 32.08 -8.89
N VAL A 68 4.46 33.18 -8.82
CA VAL A 68 5.93 33.13 -8.88
C VAL A 68 6.50 32.30 -7.73
N VAL A 69 6.04 32.51 -6.49
CA VAL A 69 6.47 31.72 -5.33
C VAL A 69 6.15 30.23 -5.52
N THR A 70 4.94 29.91 -5.97
CA THR A 70 4.53 28.51 -6.21
C THR A 70 5.39 27.86 -7.29
N VAL A 71 5.64 28.56 -8.40
CA VAL A 71 6.50 28.07 -9.49
C VAL A 71 7.94 27.90 -9.00
N SER A 72 8.49 28.83 -8.23
CA SER A 72 9.85 28.70 -7.68
C SER A 72 10.00 27.49 -6.76
N ILE A 73 9.00 27.21 -5.91
CA ILE A 73 8.98 26.02 -5.05
C ILE A 73 8.93 24.74 -5.89
N VAL A 74 8.03 24.68 -6.88
CA VAL A 74 7.89 23.52 -7.78
C VAL A 74 9.17 23.28 -8.57
N VAL A 75 9.79 24.33 -9.11
CA VAL A 75 11.05 24.26 -9.86
C VAL A 75 12.20 23.81 -8.94
N ALA A 76 12.26 24.29 -7.69
CA ALA A 76 13.26 23.86 -6.71
C ALA A 76 13.11 22.38 -6.29
N LEU A 77 11.86 21.88 -6.24
CA LEU A 77 11.56 20.47 -6.02
C LEU A 77 11.91 19.59 -7.23
N ILE A 78 11.70 20.07 -8.46
CA ILE A 78 11.99 19.30 -9.68
C ILE A 78 13.49 19.24 -9.96
N LEU A 79 14.22 20.35 -9.79
CA LEU A 79 15.65 20.42 -10.10
C LEU A 79 16.54 19.75 -9.03
N GLY A 80 16.04 19.59 -7.80
CA GLY A 80 16.78 18.95 -6.71
C GLY A 80 16.30 17.53 -6.42
N GLN A 81 16.97 16.51 -6.95
CA GLN A 81 16.67 15.09 -6.64
C GLN A 81 16.66 14.82 -5.13
N ALA A 82 17.64 15.36 -4.40
CA ALA A 82 17.72 15.24 -2.95
C ALA A 82 16.53 15.90 -2.23
N ASN A 83 16.03 17.04 -2.75
CA ASN A 83 14.87 17.72 -2.17
C ASN A 83 13.59 16.91 -2.39
N TYR A 84 13.42 16.35 -3.59
CA TYR A 84 12.26 15.51 -3.90
C TYR A 84 12.17 14.30 -2.98
N GLN A 85 13.30 13.61 -2.79
CA GLN A 85 13.39 12.46 -1.91
C GLN A 85 13.17 12.82 -0.44
N LEU A 86 13.76 13.92 0.03
CA LEU A 86 13.60 14.37 1.42
C LEU A 86 12.19 14.86 1.73
N TYR A 87 11.51 15.56 0.83
CA TYR A 87 10.22 16.19 1.14
C TYR A 87 8.99 15.40 0.71
N ILE A 88 9.12 14.51 -0.28
CA ILE A 88 7.99 13.74 -0.80
C ILE A 88 8.20 12.26 -0.47
N GLU A 89 9.27 11.63 -0.93
CA GLU A 89 9.48 10.19 -0.73
C GLU A 89 9.56 9.80 0.76
N SER A 90 10.32 10.55 1.57
CA SER A 90 10.46 10.29 3.01
C SER A 90 9.14 10.40 3.80
N VAL A 91 8.18 11.19 3.31
CA VAL A 91 6.89 11.33 3.96
C VAL A 91 6.10 10.02 3.81
N PHE A 92 6.14 9.41 2.62
CA PHE A 92 5.41 8.17 2.34
C PHE A 92 6.12 6.92 2.85
N ASP A 93 7.46 6.88 2.77
CA ASP A 93 8.24 5.70 3.19
C ASP A 93 8.48 5.65 4.71
N ASP A 94 8.60 6.81 5.37
CA ASP A 94 9.03 6.87 6.77
C ASP A 94 7.99 7.52 7.70
N THR A 95 7.42 8.65 7.29
CA THR A 95 6.56 9.45 8.18
C THR A 95 5.17 8.84 8.34
N ILE A 96 4.55 8.43 7.23
CA ILE A 96 3.22 7.84 7.22
C ILE A 96 3.17 6.52 8.02
N PRO A 97 4.09 5.55 7.81
CA PRO A 97 4.10 4.31 8.59
C PRO A 97 4.34 4.53 10.09
N LYS A 98 5.22 5.47 10.46
CA LYS A 98 5.49 5.83 11.87
C LYS A 98 4.25 6.42 12.55
N LEU A 99 3.56 7.34 11.87
CA LEU A 99 2.34 7.96 12.37
C LEU A 99 1.20 6.94 12.50
N ALA A 100 1.04 6.08 11.50
CA ALA A 100 0.05 4.99 11.55
C ALA A 100 0.30 4.05 12.75
N HIS A 101 1.55 3.71 13.02
CA HIS A 101 1.90 2.87 14.16
C HIS A 101 1.62 3.55 15.51
N GLN A 102 1.96 4.84 15.65
CA GLN A 102 1.66 5.61 16.86
C GLN A 102 0.15 5.70 17.12
N ILE A 103 -0.65 5.92 16.08
CA ILE A 103 -2.12 6.02 16.17
C ILE A 103 -2.77 4.66 16.50
N SER A 104 -2.19 3.56 16.02
CA SER A 104 -2.72 2.22 16.27
C SER A 104 -2.72 1.83 17.74
N GLY A 105 -1.96 2.54 18.59
CA GLY A 105 -1.88 2.27 20.03
C GLY A 105 -1.36 0.86 20.38
N SER A 106 -0.78 0.14 19.42
CA SER A 106 -0.35 -1.24 19.62
C SER A 106 0.91 -1.26 20.48
N THR A 107 0.94 -2.07 21.53
CA THR A 107 2.13 -2.33 22.36
C THR A 107 3.14 -3.25 21.67
N LEU A 108 2.86 -3.69 20.43
CA LEU A 108 3.76 -4.49 19.62
C LEU A 108 4.92 -3.62 19.14
N PRO A 109 6.17 -4.12 19.15
CA PRO A 109 7.32 -3.37 18.65
C PRO A 109 7.09 -2.94 17.19
N PHE A 110 7.64 -1.78 16.81
CA PHE A 110 7.64 -1.27 15.43
C PHE A 110 8.52 -2.15 14.55
N ILE A 111 7.97 -3.32 14.23
CA ILE A 111 8.52 -4.32 13.34
C ILE A 111 7.69 -4.23 12.06
N GLY A 112 8.35 -4.22 10.90
CA GLY A 112 7.65 -4.11 9.61
C GLY A 112 6.64 -5.25 9.43
N ILE A 113 5.56 -4.99 8.69
CA ILE A 113 4.54 -6.02 8.41
C ILE A 113 5.13 -7.33 7.86
N PRO A 114 6.11 -7.31 6.93
CA PRO A 114 6.75 -8.55 6.45
C PRO A 114 7.40 -9.38 7.56
N GLN A 115 8.06 -8.73 8.53
CA GLN A 115 8.66 -9.40 9.67
C GLN A 115 7.61 -9.94 10.65
N LYS A 116 6.48 -9.25 10.82
CA LYS A 116 5.36 -9.77 11.61
C LYS A 116 4.77 -11.04 10.97
N LEU A 117 4.60 -11.05 9.65
CA LEU A 117 4.16 -12.23 8.90
C LEU A 117 5.17 -13.39 9.01
N ASP A 118 6.47 -13.10 9.02
CA ASP A 118 7.50 -14.13 9.23
C ASP A 118 7.39 -14.80 10.60
N VAL A 119 7.11 -14.02 11.65
CA VAL A 119 6.88 -14.55 13.00
C VAL A 119 5.63 -15.43 13.03
N MET A 120 4.54 -15.01 12.38
CA MET A 120 3.32 -15.82 12.27
C MET A 120 3.57 -17.12 11.52
N PHE A 121 4.28 -17.06 10.39
CA PHE A 121 4.63 -18.25 9.62
C PHE A 121 5.43 -19.26 10.43
N ALA A 122 6.45 -18.80 11.15
CA ALA A 122 7.26 -19.66 12.01
C ALA A 122 6.46 -20.25 13.18
N ALA A 123 5.57 -19.46 13.78
CA ALA A 123 4.68 -19.91 14.86
C ALA A 123 3.69 -20.97 14.36
N SER A 124 3.01 -20.71 13.24
CA SER A 124 2.08 -21.65 12.61
C SER A 124 2.77 -22.94 12.22
N GLN A 125 3.95 -22.89 11.59
CA GLN A 125 4.71 -24.10 11.24
C GLN A 125 5.03 -24.96 12.47
N SER A 126 5.33 -24.33 13.61
CA SER A 126 5.57 -25.05 14.86
C SER A 126 4.30 -25.71 15.42
N ALA A 127 3.12 -25.10 15.22
CA ALA A 127 1.83 -25.67 15.59
C ALA A 127 1.49 -26.88 14.70
N PHE A 128 1.64 -26.74 13.37
CA PHE A 128 1.43 -27.81 12.41
C PHE A 128 2.32 -29.03 12.70
N GLN A 129 3.61 -28.83 12.95
CA GLN A 129 4.52 -29.94 13.24
C GLN A 129 4.15 -30.72 14.51
N ARG A 130 3.63 -30.03 15.54
CA ARG A 130 3.17 -30.69 16.77
C ARG A 130 1.95 -31.55 16.51
N ILE A 131 0.96 -31.03 15.78
CA ILE A 131 -0.24 -31.78 15.41
C ILE A 131 0.14 -32.97 14.52
N ALA A 132 1.00 -32.77 13.51
CA ALA A 132 1.46 -33.83 12.62
C ALA A 132 2.13 -35.00 13.37
N SER A 133 2.83 -34.75 14.48
CA SER A 133 3.45 -35.80 15.29
C SER A 133 2.46 -36.66 16.08
N GLU A 134 1.21 -36.21 16.22
CA GLU A 134 0.15 -36.93 16.93
C GLU A 134 -0.79 -37.70 15.98
N ILE A 135 -0.72 -37.44 14.67
CA ILE A 135 -1.53 -38.12 13.65
C ILE A 135 -0.87 -39.48 13.34
N GLY A 136 -1.60 -40.58 13.56
CA GLY A 136 -1.14 -41.91 13.19
C GLY A 136 -1.11 -42.11 11.66
N PRO A 137 -0.13 -42.83 11.11
CA PRO A 137 0.06 -42.98 9.65
C PRO A 137 -1.07 -43.71 8.91
N MET A 138 -2.03 -44.31 9.64
CA MET A 138 -3.16 -45.06 9.06
C MET A 138 -4.45 -44.24 8.92
N ASN A 139 -4.51 -42.99 9.39
CA ASN A 139 -5.74 -42.19 9.34
C ASN A 139 -5.74 -41.21 8.15
N GLN A 140 -6.02 -41.73 6.94
CA GLN A 140 -5.94 -40.96 5.68
C GLN A 140 -6.85 -39.72 5.65
N GLN A 141 -8.02 -39.77 6.31
CA GLN A 141 -8.97 -38.65 6.32
C GLN A 141 -8.48 -37.46 7.15
N ASP A 142 -7.87 -37.72 8.31
CA ASP A 142 -7.28 -36.68 9.17
C ASP A 142 -6.04 -36.06 8.52
N ILE A 143 -5.24 -36.87 7.80
CA ILE A 143 -4.07 -36.38 7.07
C ILE A 143 -4.47 -35.41 5.95
N LEU A 144 -5.52 -35.73 5.19
CA LEU A 144 -6.03 -34.86 4.12
C LEU A 144 -6.60 -33.55 4.68
N ALA A 145 -7.39 -33.62 5.75
CA ALA A 145 -7.94 -32.43 6.41
C ALA A 145 -6.82 -31.52 6.97
N PHE A 146 -5.82 -32.13 7.62
CA PHE A 146 -4.66 -31.41 8.13
C PHE A 146 -3.85 -30.71 7.03
N GLN A 147 -3.60 -31.41 5.91
CA GLN A 147 -2.88 -30.83 4.77
C GLN A 147 -3.67 -29.67 4.16
N GLY A 148 -5.00 -29.81 4.04
CA GLY A 148 -5.88 -28.74 3.54
C GLY A 148 -5.79 -27.46 4.37
N ALA A 149 -5.92 -27.56 5.70
CA ALA A 149 -5.78 -26.42 6.61
C ALA A 149 -4.39 -25.75 6.47
N GLN A 150 -3.32 -26.54 6.34
CA GLN A 150 -1.99 -26.00 6.15
C GLN A 150 -1.85 -25.16 4.86
N TRP A 151 -2.45 -25.60 3.74
CA TRP A 151 -2.42 -24.84 2.50
C TRP A 151 -3.24 -23.55 2.56
N ILE A 152 -4.40 -23.59 3.24
CA ILE A 152 -5.26 -22.41 3.39
C ILE A 152 -4.55 -21.35 4.22
N LEU A 153 -3.94 -21.72 5.36
CA LEU A 153 -3.19 -20.78 6.20
C LEU A 153 -2.01 -20.15 5.45
N TYR A 154 -1.28 -20.93 4.66
CA TYR A 154 -0.20 -20.36 3.85
C TYR A 154 -0.75 -19.44 2.76
N GLY A 155 -1.87 -19.80 2.12
CA GLY A 155 -2.54 -18.97 1.13
C GLY A 155 -2.99 -17.62 1.67
N SER A 156 -3.56 -17.58 2.88
CA SER A 156 -3.98 -16.32 3.51
C SER A 156 -2.78 -15.41 3.83
N LEU A 157 -1.74 -15.96 4.47
CA LEU A 157 -0.51 -15.20 4.77
C LEU A 157 0.14 -14.61 3.50
N TRP A 158 0.18 -15.37 2.41
CA TRP A 158 0.67 -14.89 1.12
C TRP A 158 -0.21 -13.81 0.52
N THR A 159 -1.53 -13.93 0.63
CA THR A 159 -2.47 -12.93 0.13
C THR A 159 -2.31 -11.60 0.87
N ALA A 160 -2.22 -11.64 2.21
CA ALA A 160 -1.95 -10.45 3.02
C ALA A 160 -0.64 -9.75 2.63
N PHE A 161 0.42 -10.56 2.44
CA PHE A 161 1.74 -10.08 2.02
C PHE A 161 1.69 -9.39 0.64
N GLU A 162 1.08 -10.05 -0.34
CA GLU A 162 1.01 -9.55 -1.72
C GLU A 162 0.25 -8.23 -1.81
N ILE A 163 -0.87 -8.09 -1.08
CA ILE A 163 -1.63 -6.83 -1.04
C ILE A 163 -0.78 -5.72 -0.42
N TYR A 164 -0.09 -6.00 0.69
CA TYR A 164 0.75 -5.01 1.35
C TYR A 164 1.89 -4.53 0.45
N ASP A 165 2.61 -5.47 -0.17
CA ASP A 165 3.75 -5.16 -1.04
C ASP A 165 3.31 -4.43 -2.31
N ALA A 166 2.19 -4.85 -2.92
CA ALA A 166 1.63 -4.20 -4.10
C ALA A 166 1.28 -2.72 -3.84
N VAL A 167 0.64 -2.40 -2.69
CA VAL A 167 0.30 -1.01 -2.35
C VAL A 167 1.55 -0.16 -2.12
N GLY A 168 2.58 -0.72 -1.46
CA GLY A 168 3.86 -0.05 -1.27
C GLY A 168 4.56 0.27 -2.59
N ILE A 169 4.66 -0.72 -3.48
CA ILE A 169 5.29 -0.57 -4.80
C ILE A 169 4.50 0.41 -5.67
N LEU A 170 3.17 0.33 -5.72
CA LEU A 170 2.34 1.25 -6.49
C LEU A 170 2.50 2.70 -6.01
N THR A 171 2.64 2.91 -4.70
CA THR A 171 2.91 4.25 -4.14
C THR A 171 4.26 4.77 -4.63
N LYS A 172 5.31 3.93 -4.64
CA LYS A 172 6.63 4.33 -5.15
C LYS A 172 6.62 4.65 -6.65
N VAL A 173 5.89 3.88 -7.44
CA VAL A 173 5.70 4.17 -8.88
C VAL A 173 4.99 5.52 -9.07
N LEU A 174 3.94 5.78 -8.29
CA LEU A 174 3.21 7.06 -8.32
C LEU A 174 4.11 8.25 -7.94
N LEU A 175 4.99 8.06 -6.95
CA LEU A 175 6.01 9.04 -6.57
C LEU A 175 7.04 9.26 -7.68
N ALA A 176 7.51 8.20 -8.34
CA ALA A 176 8.51 8.32 -9.39
C ALA A 176 8.04 9.12 -10.62
N ILE A 177 6.74 9.11 -10.90
CA ILE A 177 6.13 9.91 -11.97
C ILE A 177 5.97 11.39 -11.57
N GLY A 178 6.06 11.70 -10.28
CA GLY A 178 5.81 13.03 -9.71
C GLY A 178 6.58 14.17 -10.36
N PRO A 179 7.90 14.10 -10.58
CA PRO A 179 8.66 15.17 -11.23
C PRO A 179 8.12 15.53 -12.62
N LEU A 180 7.73 14.53 -13.43
CA LEU A 180 7.17 14.76 -14.76
C LEU A 180 5.82 15.47 -14.70
N VAL A 181 4.96 15.05 -13.76
CA VAL A 181 3.63 15.64 -13.60
C VAL A 181 3.70 17.05 -13.00
N LEU A 182 4.63 17.30 -12.08
CA LEU A 182 4.88 18.62 -11.50
C LEU A 182 5.33 19.63 -12.55
N VAL A 183 6.02 19.21 -13.61
CA VAL A 183 6.35 20.09 -14.76
C VAL A 183 5.09 20.57 -15.45
N GLY A 184 4.08 19.70 -15.58
CA GLY A 184 2.76 20.07 -16.09
C GLY A 184 2.04 21.11 -15.24
N TYR A 185 2.35 21.24 -13.95
CA TYR A 185 1.76 22.29 -13.10
C TYR A 185 2.10 23.72 -13.57
N LEU A 186 3.22 23.89 -14.26
CA LEU A 186 3.69 25.17 -14.78
C LEU A 186 2.77 25.73 -15.88
N PHE A 187 2.10 24.87 -16.64
CA PHE A 187 1.22 25.27 -17.72
C PHE A 187 -0.23 25.22 -17.27
N ASP A 188 -0.98 26.29 -17.52
CA ASP A 188 -2.38 26.39 -17.07
C ASP A 188 -3.28 25.27 -17.66
N HIS A 189 -2.93 24.71 -18.83
CA HIS A 189 -3.69 23.62 -19.45
C HIS A 189 -3.40 22.23 -18.85
N THR A 190 -2.20 21.98 -18.32
CA THR A 190 -1.80 20.69 -17.73
C THR A 190 -1.77 20.71 -16.20
N ARG A 191 -2.09 21.85 -15.57
CA ARG A 191 -2.23 21.98 -14.12
C ARG A 191 -3.21 20.98 -13.50
N ASP A 192 -4.28 20.65 -14.22
CA ASP A 192 -5.27 19.66 -13.80
C ASP A 192 -4.69 18.24 -13.62
N MET A 193 -3.61 17.91 -14.33
CA MET A 193 -2.94 16.61 -14.16
C MET A 193 -2.20 16.55 -12.82
N ALA A 194 -1.54 17.65 -12.44
CA ALA A 194 -0.81 17.73 -11.18
C ALA A 194 -1.74 17.78 -9.96
N THR A 195 -2.87 18.46 -10.05
CA THR A 195 -3.88 18.45 -8.97
C THR A 195 -4.50 17.06 -8.78
N ARG A 196 -4.75 16.31 -9.87
CA ARG A 196 -5.20 14.91 -9.81
C ARG A 196 -4.15 13.98 -9.22
N TRP A 197 -2.88 14.15 -9.57
CA TRP A 197 -1.78 13.38 -9.00
C TRP A 197 -1.64 13.61 -7.49
N ILE A 198 -1.74 14.86 -7.02
CA ILE A 198 -1.75 15.16 -5.57
C ILE A 198 -2.95 14.48 -4.89
N GLY A 199 -4.14 14.53 -5.49
CA GLY A 199 -5.32 13.82 -4.96
C GLY A 199 -5.12 12.30 -4.88
N GLN A 200 -4.44 11.73 -5.87
CA GLN A 200 -4.09 10.31 -5.85
C GLN A 200 -3.04 9.99 -4.79
N LEU A 201 -2.01 10.83 -4.62
CA LEU A 201 -1.04 10.68 -3.54
C LEU A 201 -1.69 10.70 -2.16
N LEU A 202 -2.66 11.59 -1.93
CA LEU A 202 -3.43 11.62 -0.69
C LEU A 202 -4.23 10.33 -0.47
N SER A 203 -4.82 9.78 -1.55
CA SER A 203 -5.56 8.51 -1.51
C SER A 203 -4.65 7.33 -1.15
N TYR A 204 -3.48 7.22 -1.77
CA TYR A 204 -2.50 6.18 -1.47
C TYR A 204 -1.84 6.37 -0.10
N GLY A 205 -1.58 7.61 0.32
CA GLY A 205 -1.07 7.91 1.65
C GLY A 205 -2.08 7.51 2.74
N LEU A 206 -3.35 7.83 2.56
CA LEU A 206 -4.41 7.38 3.47
C LEU A 206 -4.56 5.86 3.46
N LEU A 207 -4.46 5.23 2.29
CA LEU A 207 -4.46 3.78 2.16
C LEU A 207 -3.29 3.15 2.95
N LEU A 208 -2.09 3.70 2.85
CA LEU A 208 -0.92 3.23 3.61
C LEU A 208 -1.13 3.37 5.12
N VAL A 209 -1.72 4.48 5.58
CA VAL A 209 -2.08 4.65 7.00
C VAL A 209 -3.07 3.58 7.45
N LEU A 210 -4.18 3.44 6.73
CA LEU A 210 -5.24 2.48 7.05
C LEU A 210 -4.72 1.05 7.04
N LEU A 211 -3.91 0.70 6.03
CA LEU A 211 -3.28 -0.60 5.88
C LEU A 211 -2.37 -0.91 7.07
N ASN A 212 -1.50 0.03 7.48
CA ASN A 212 -0.62 -0.18 8.62
C ASN A 212 -1.39 -0.34 9.94
N ILE A 213 -2.45 0.45 10.15
CA ILE A 213 -3.29 0.37 11.36
C ILE A 213 -4.01 -0.97 11.39
N VAL A 214 -4.77 -1.27 10.35
CA VAL A 214 -5.61 -2.45 10.27
C VAL A 214 -4.77 -3.72 10.31
N ALA A 215 -3.72 -3.81 9.50
CA ALA A 215 -2.88 -5.00 9.50
C ALA A 215 -2.19 -5.20 10.85
N THR A 216 -1.81 -4.12 11.56
CA THR A 216 -1.29 -4.26 12.94
C THR A 216 -2.32 -4.82 13.91
N ILE A 217 -3.58 -4.38 13.84
CA ILE A 217 -4.67 -4.86 14.70
C ILE A 217 -5.04 -6.31 14.36
N VAL A 218 -5.19 -6.62 13.07
CA VAL A 218 -5.53 -7.96 12.56
C VAL A 218 -4.44 -8.96 12.98
N ILE A 219 -3.17 -8.67 12.71
CA ILE A 219 -2.05 -9.51 13.11
C ILE A 219 -1.99 -9.67 14.63
N ALA A 220 -2.29 -8.62 15.40
CA ALA A 220 -2.36 -8.72 16.86
C ALA A 220 -3.45 -9.70 17.31
N ALA A 221 -4.65 -9.62 16.74
CA ALA A 221 -5.76 -10.53 17.03
C ALA A 221 -5.43 -11.99 16.64
N GLU A 222 -4.84 -12.18 15.46
CA GLU A 222 -4.38 -13.48 14.95
C GLU A 222 -3.29 -14.09 15.83
N SER A 223 -2.37 -13.26 16.35
CA SER A 223 -1.31 -13.71 17.26
C SER A 223 -1.87 -14.31 18.56
N VAL A 224 -2.95 -13.71 19.08
CA VAL A 224 -3.63 -14.16 20.28
C VAL A 224 -4.35 -15.49 19.99
N ALA A 225 -5.05 -15.58 18.86
CA ALA A 225 -5.73 -16.80 18.43
C ALA A 225 -4.73 -17.96 18.24
N LEU A 226 -3.59 -17.71 17.59
CA LEU A 226 -2.49 -18.68 17.48
C LEU A 226 -1.94 -19.10 18.84
N GLY A 227 -1.79 -18.16 19.79
CA GLY A 227 -1.36 -18.45 21.15
C GLY A 227 -2.33 -19.37 21.90
N VAL A 228 -3.64 -19.11 21.79
CA VAL A 228 -4.69 -19.96 22.34
C VAL A 228 -4.62 -21.36 21.73
N MET A 229 -4.45 -21.45 20.42
CA MET A 229 -4.35 -22.74 19.73
C MET A 229 -3.12 -23.55 20.16
N LEU A 230 -1.96 -22.89 20.31
CA LEU A 230 -0.76 -23.52 20.86
C LEU A 230 -0.97 -24.01 22.30
N ALA A 231 -1.78 -23.33 23.10
CA ALA A 231 -2.15 -23.79 24.44
C ALA A 231 -3.05 -25.03 24.38
N VAL A 232 -4.07 -25.05 23.52
CA VAL A 232 -4.94 -26.23 23.31
C VAL A 232 -4.13 -27.45 22.86
N ILE A 233 -3.15 -27.26 21.97
CA ILE A 233 -2.24 -28.32 21.53
C ILE A 233 -1.46 -28.90 22.72
N LYS A 234 -1.01 -28.06 23.67
CA LYS A 234 -0.24 -28.49 24.84
C LYS A 234 -1.08 -29.14 25.94
N TYR A 235 -2.31 -28.68 26.18
CA TYR A 235 -3.05 -28.98 27.42
C TYR A 235 -4.13 -30.08 27.32
N LYS A 236 -4.05 -30.94 26.30
CA LYS A 236 -4.99 -32.03 25.95
C LYS A 236 -6.18 -31.57 25.10
N GLY A 237 -6.25 -32.16 23.91
CA GLY A 237 -7.39 -32.17 23.01
C GLY A 237 -7.27 -33.39 22.10
N THR A 238 -8.38 -33.94 21.62
CA THR A 238 -8.34 -35.01 20.62
C THR A 238 -7.72 -34.47 19.32
N THR A 239 -7.07 -35.32 18.53
CA THR A 239 -6.47 -34.92 17.24
C THR A 239 -7.50 -34.26 16.32
N ALA A 240 -8.73 -34.77 16.31
CA ALA A 240 -9.85 -34.19 15.57
C ALA A 240 -10.22 -32.76 16.03
N ALA A 241 -10.28 -32.50 17.34
CA ALA A 241 -10.57 -31.16 17.86
C ALA A 241 -9.46 -30.16 17.52
N LYS A 242 -8.19 -30.60 17.49
CA LYS A 242 -7.05 -29.77 17.08
C LYS A 242 -7.13 -29.41 15.59
N ILE A 243 -7.57 -30.33 14.72
CA ILE A 243 -7.75 -30.07 13.29
C ILE A 243 -8.89 -29.07 13.06
N ILE A 244 -10.02 -29.23 13.75
CA ILE A 244 -11.16 -28.29 13.66
C ILE A 244 -10.75 -26.88 14.09
N GLY A 245 -10.00 -26.75 15.21
CA GLY A 245 -9.50 -25.45 15.64
C GLY A 245 -8.55 -24.79 14.62
N LEU A 246 -7.89 -25.58 13.76
CA LEU A 246 -7.00 -25.10 12.71
C LEU A 246 -7.81 -24.45 11.59
N TYR A 247 -8.95 -25.06 11.24
CA TYR A 247 -9.91 -24.47 10.29
C TYR A 247 -10.58 -23.21 10.84
N GLU A 248 -10.89 -23.17 12.14
CA GLU A 248 -11.43 -21.95 12.77
C GLU A 248 -10.40 -20.81 12.73
N LEU A 249 -9.13 -21.14 12.97
CA LEU A 249 -8.02 -20.20 12.83
C LEU A 249 -7.89 -19.71 11.37
N ASP A 250 -7.93 -20.63 10.40
CA ASP A 250 -7.85 -20.29 8.97
C ASP A 250 -8.98 -19.33 8.56
N MET A 251 -10.21 -19.56 9.04
CA MET A 251 -11.32 -18.64 8.81
C MET A 251 -11.07 -17.25 9.41
N LEU A 252 -10.41 -17.17 10.57
CA LEU A 252 -10.07 -15.91 11.22
C LEU A 252 -9.04 -15.12 10.40
N PHE A 253 -8.00 -15.79 9.90
CA PHE A 253 -7.03 -15.20 8.96
C PHE A 253 -7.71 -14.72 7.67
N LEU A 254 -8.60 -15.53 7.09
CA LEU A 254 -9.32 -15.17 5.88
C LEU A 254 -10.26 -13.96 6.08
N ALA A 255 -10.86 -13.84 7.26
CA ALA A 255 -11.65 -12.67 7.65
C ALA A 255 -10.77 -11.41 7.81
N GLY A 256 -9.56 -11.56 8.35
CA GLY A 256 -8.54 -10.51 8.39
C GLY A 256 -8.17 -10.02 6.99
N ASP A 257 -7.90 -10.95 6.08
CA ASP A 257 -7.57 -10.65 4.68
C ASP A 257 -8.72 -9.94 3.96
N ALA A 258 -9.96 -10.39 4.15
CA ALA A 258 -11.14 -9.73 3.58
C ALA A 258 -11.24 -8.26 4.01
N LEU A 259 -10.85 -7.95 5.25
CA LEU A 259 -10.83 -6.58 5.76
C LEU A 259 -9.70 -5.76 5.12
N ILE A 260 -8.52 -6.35 4.91
CA ILE A 260 -7.40 -5.73 4.18
C ILE A 260 -7.78 -5.44 2.73
N VAL A 261 -8.47 -6.37 2.05
CA VAL A 261 -8.96 -6.20 0.66
C VAL A 261 -9.97 -5.07 0.54
N ALA A 262 -10.73 -4.75 1.59
CA ALA A 262 -11.69 -3.65 1.58
C ALA A 262 -11.04 -2.25 1.70
N LEU A 263 -9.81 -2.16 2.23
CA LEU A 263 -9.14 -0.89 2.53
C LEU A 263 -8.98 0.07 1.35
N PRO A 264 -8.61 -0.39 0.13
CA PRO A 264 -8.49 0.50 -1.03
C PRO A 264 -9.77 1.27 -1.33
N THR A 265 -10.94 0.64 -1.15
CA THR A 265 -12.24 1.29 -1.39
C THR A 265 -12.55 2.37 -0.34
N ILE A 266 -12.22 2.09 0.92
CA ILE A 266 -12.42 3.02 2.04
C ILE A 266 -11.48 4.23 1.88
N ALA A 267 -10.19 3.99 1.65
CA ALA A 267 -9.20 5.04 1.44
C ALA A 267 -9.56 5.94 0.26
N SER A 268 -9.98 5.34 -0.87
CA SER A 268 -10.41 6.09 -2.05
C SER A 268 -11.66 6.92 -1.77
N SER A 269 -12.65 6.41 -1.03
CA SER A 269 -13.86 7.17 -0.72
C SER A 269 -13.60 8.40 0.16
N ILE A 270 -12.68 8.29 1.11
CA ILE A 270 -12.35 9.36 2.07
C ILE A 270 -11.46 10.42 1.43
N ALA A 271 -10.47 10.02 0.64
CA ALA A 271 -9.53 10.94 0.00
C ALA A 271 -10.13 11.70 -1.20
N GLY A 272 -11.46 11.64 -1.38
CA GLY A 272 -12.15 12.31 -2.48
C GLY A 272 -11.98 11.59 -3.82
N GLY A 273 -11.71 10.29 -3.78
CA GLY A 273 -11.48 9.43 -4.94
C GLY A 273 -12.62 9.51 -5.94
N SER A 274 -12.39 10.31 -6.97
CA SER A 274 -12.93 10.09 -8.30
C SER A 274 -12.42 8.75 -8.79
N TRP A 275 -13.14 7.68 -8.48
CA TRP A 275 -13.07 6.45 -9.26
C TRP A 275 -13.76 6.75 -10.61
N ALA A 276 -13.10 7.56 -11.44
CA ALA A 276 -13.46 7.78 -12.82
C ALA A 276 -13.19 6.48 -13.60
N GLY A 277 -14.09 5.51 -13.48
CA GLY A 277 -14.06 4.30 -14.30
C GLY A 277 -14.93 3.16 -13.80
N ALA A 278 -14.79 2.73 -12.54
CA ALA A 278 -15.43 1.49 -12.11
C ALA A 278 -16.88 1.66 -11.62
N ASN A 279 -17.24 2.81 -11.02
CA ASN A 279 -18.61 3.05 -10.54
C ASN A 279 -19.58 3.63 -11.57
N GLN A 280 -19.12 3.99 -12.78
CA GLN A 280 -20.04 4.36 -13.86
C GLN A 280 -20.75 3.13 -14.47
N SER A 281 -20.22 1.92 -14.27
CA SER A 281 -20.81 0.68 -14.77
C SER A 281 -22.12 0.33 -14.06
N LEU A 282 -22.16 0.37 -12.72
CA LEU A 282 -23.36 -0.03 -11.98
C LEU A 282 -24.49 1.01 -12.07
N SER A 283 -24.17 2.31 -12.05
CA SER A 283 -25.20 3.35 -12.20
C SER A 283 -25.77 3.44 -13.62
N SER A 284 -24.99 3.06 -14.64
CA SER A 284 -25.46 3.06 -16.04
C SER A 284 -26.26 1.80 -16.37
N LEU A 285 -25.92 0.65 -15.78
CA LEU A 285 -26.71 -0.58 -15.86
C LEU A 285 -28.08 -0.41 -15.20
N ASN A 286 -28.13 0.16 -13.99
CA ASN A 286 -29.40 0.38 -13.29
C ASN A 286 -30.32 1.37 -14.04
N ARG A 287 -29.73 2.37 -14.70
CA ARG A 287 -30.46 3.34 -15.55
C ARG A 287 -30.95 2.73 -16.87
N ARG A 288 -30.24 1.74 -17.43
CA ARG A 288 -30.68 1.00 -18.62
C ARG A 288 -31.80 0.03 -18.30
N ILE A 289 -31.73 -0.68 -17.18
CA ILE A 289 -32.78 -1.62 -16.74
C ILE A 289 -34.07 -0.86 -16.38
N ALA A 290 -33.97 0.30 -15.74
CA ALA A 290 -35.13 1.14 -15.45
C ALA A 290 -35.82 1.68 -16.72
N LYS A 291 -35.08 1.88 -17.83
CA LYS A 291 -35.66 2.31 -19.11
C LYS A 291 -36.29 1.17 -19.90
N THR A 292 -35.88 -0.08 -19.68
CA THR A 292 -36.46 -1.26 -20.34
C THR A 292 -37.62 -1.89 -19.57
N ALA A 293 -37.78 -1.57 -18.27
CA ALA A 293 -38.90 -2.05 -17.44
C ALA A 293 -40.10 -1.08 -17.40
N GLY A 294 -39.99 0.09 -18.05
CA GLY A 294 -41.04 1.12 -18.09
C GLY A 294 -41.59 1.37 -19.49
N GLY A 295 -41.51 0.39 -20.40
CA GLY A 295 -42.08 0.44 -21.75
C GLY A 295 -43.04 -0.72 -21.98
#